data_AF-A0A5M9MEY4-F1
#
_entry.id   AF-A0A5M9MEY4-F1
#
_cell.length_a   1.000
_cell.length_b   1.000
_cell.length_c   1.000
_cell.angle_alpha   90.00
_cell.angle_beta   90.00
_cell.angle_gamma   90.00
#
_symmetry.space_group_name_H-M   'P 1'
#
loop_
_entity.id
_entity.type
_entity.pdbx_description
1 polymer ?
#
loop_
_entity_poly.entity_id
_entity_poly.type
_entity_poly.pdbx_seq_one_letter_code
_entity_poly.pdbx_strand_id
1 'polypeptide(L)'
;MDPFRSDRVTPVTELQSQLNFLGASTNEQSTFLKESLVSEIVLRSSNNILNSVRRMSHFSDVRLGLVDIDSAKYAAVWSAVLLTDPSQPAASRHHLPWLMELFATEFPSDAFLIEEYVAPLFLGMREHDHILESLHVMRAVDEMPKQIKRRALHNGSIKYQIGQVFRHRRYDYKAVITGWDIECDAGDQWVRQMGIDRLQHGRHQSFYHVLVEDRSVRYVAEENIDPMSPPISELPVSLTSAAGKHFRRWDTGARRFVSNIRDEYPDD
;
A
#
# COMPACT_ATOMS: atom_id res chain seq x y z
N MET A 1 7.80 28.15 18.76
CA MET A 1 8.13 27.22 19.86
C MET A 1 9.34 26.45 19.43
N ASP A 2 10.28 26.17 20.34
CA ASP A 2 11.45 25.36 20.06
C ASP A 2 11.13 23.90 20.46
N PRO A 3 10.82 23.01 19.49
CA PRO A 3 10.38 21.66 19.80
C PRO A 3 11.42 20.81 20.53
N PHE A 4 12.69 21.27 20.60
CA PHE A 4 13.76 20.57 21.29
C PHE A 4 14.09 21.15 22.66
N ARG A 5 13.69 22.38 22.96
CA ARG A 5 14.11 23.09 24.19
C ARG A 5 12.97 23.67 25.02
N SER A 6 11.84 24.04 24.42
CA SER A 6 10.77 24.75 25.13
C SER A 6 9.42 24.71 24.41
N ASP A 7 8.37 24.46 25.19
CA ASP A 7 6.98 24.60 24.77
C ASP A 7 6.48 26.05 24.73
N ARG A 8 7.32 27.02 25.12
CA ARG A 8 6.97 28.45 25.07
C ARG A 8 7.25 29.04 23.69
N VAL A 9 6.54 30.13 23.37
CA VAL A 9 6.79 30.91 22.16
C VAL A 9 8.20 31.50 22.23
N THR A 10 9.04 31.13 21.26
CA THR A 10 10.40 31.67 21.10
C THR A 10 10.31 33.15 20.71
N PRO A 11 10.91 34.08 21.47
CA PRO A 11 10.91 35.50 21.13
C PRO A 11 11.63 35.76 19.81
N VAL A 12 11.12 36.71 19.01
CA VAL A 12 11.73 37.10 17.73
C VAL A 12 13.18 37.57 17.89
N THR A 13 13.50 38.23 19.01
CA THR A 13 14.86 38.70 19.33
C THR A 13 15.86 37.55 19.45
N GLU A 14 15.42 36.39 19.95
CA GLU A 14 16.26 35.19 20.06
C GLU A 14 16.52 34.60 18.68
N LEU A 15 15.49 34.54 17.82
CA LEU A 15 15.63 34.09 16.43
C LEU A 15 16.59 35.01 15.63
N GLN A 16 16.48 36.32 15.80
CA GLN A 16 17.39 37.30 15.21
C GLN A 16 18.83 37.09 15.69
N SER A 17 19.03 36.85 16.98
CA SER A 17 20.36 36.56 17.54
C SER A 17 20.95 35.29 16.93
N GLN A 18 20.15 34.23 16.74
CA GLN A 18 20.59 33.01 16.08
C GLN A 18 20.96 33.24 14.61
N LEU A 19 20.15 33.99 13.87
CA LEU A 19 20.44 34.32 12.46
C LEU A 19 21.71 35.17 12.32
N ASN A 20 21.91 36.14 13.22
CA ASN A 20 23.15 36.91 13.28
C ASN A 20 24.37 36.01 13.55
N PHE A 21 24.24 35.07 14.49
CA PHE A 21 25.30 34.10 14.79
C PHE A 21 25.63 33.20 13.60
N LEU A 22 24.62 32.83 12.80
CA LEU A 22 24.78 32.06 11.56
C LEU A 22 25.27 32.90 10.36
N GLY A 23 25.48 34.21 10.54
CA GLY A 23 26.01 35.10 9.51
C GLY A 23 24.98 35.60 8.49
N ALA A 24 23.67 35.49 8.78
CA ALA A 24 22.63 35.98 7.89
C ALA A 24 22.62 37.52 7.82
N SER A 25 22.61 38.08 6.61
CA SER A 25 22.46 39.52 6.38
C SER A 25 21.09 40.03 6.81
N THR A 26 20.94 41.35 6.96
CA THR A 26 19.66 41.98 7.34
C THR A 26 18.52 41.64 6.36
N ASN A 27 18.84 41.48 5.07
CA ASN A 27 17.86 41.15 4.03
C ASN A 27 17.46 39.67 4.06
N GLU A 28 18.38 38.78 4.44
CA GLU A 28 18.06 37.36 4.67
C GLU A 28 17.26 37.20 5.96
N GLN A 29 17.56 37.98 7.01
CA GLN A 29 16.82 37.94 8.26
C GLN A 29 15.34 38.32 8.09
N SER A 30 15.05 39.38 7.32
CA SER A 30 13.66 39.75 7.02
C SER A 30 12.95 38.63 6.24
N THR A 31 13.68 37.92 5.37
CA THR A 31 13.16 36.79 4.60
C THR A 31 12.93 35.54 5.46
N PHE A 32 13.81 35.22 6.41
CA PHE A 32 13.69 34.04 7.26
C PHE A 32 12.69 34.20 8.40
N LEU A 33 12.45 35.43 8.86
CA LEU A 33 11.53 35.74 9.95
C LEU A 33 10.11 36.07 9.47
N LYS A 34 9.87 36.10 8.15
CA LYS A 34 8.54 36.24 7.60
C LYS A 34 7.68 35.03 7.99
N GLU A 35 6.36 35.21 7.93
CA GLU A 35 5.43 34.10 8.10
C GLU A 35 5.68 33.01 7.05
N SER A 36 5.69 31.75 7.48
CA SER A 36 5.77 30.61 6.55
C SER A 36 4.40 30.35 5.94
N LEU A 37 4.37 30.12 4.64
CA LEU A 37 3.15 29.71 3.95
C LEU A 37 2.77 28.28 4.35
N VAL A 38 1.48 27.96 4.29
CA VAL A 38 0.98 26.60 4.57
C VAL A 38 1.67 25.57 3.66
N SER A 39 1.87 25.89 2.38
CA SER A 39 2.58 25.05 1.43
C SER A 39 4.04 24.78 1.84
N GLU A 40 4.77 25.80 2.31
CA GLU A 40 6.14 25.65 2.80
C GLU A 40 6.21 24.72 4.02
N ILE A 41 5.25 24.84 4.95
CA ILE A 41 5.16 23.98 6.13
C ILE A 41 4.86 22.53 5.73
N VAL A 42 3.93 22.32 4.79
CA VAL A 42 3.56 20.98 4.30
C VAL A 42 4.72 20.34 3.54
N LEU A 43 5.39 21.08 2.63
CA LEU A 43 6.56 20.61 1.90
C LEU A 43 7.72 20.25 2.83
N ARG A 44 7.98 21.06 3.86
CA ARG A 44 8.99 20.75 4.88
C ARG A 44 8.63 19.46 5.62
N SER A 45 7.35 19.28 5.96
CA SER A 45 6.87 18.07 6.65
C SER A 45 6.97 16.84 5.75
N SER A 46 6.61 16.95 4.48
CA SER A 46 6.79 15.91 3.46
C SER A 46 8.26 15.47 3.36
N ASN A 47 9.19 16.42 3.23
CA ASN A 47 10.62 16.14 3.16
C ASN A 47 11.14 15.44 4.43
N ASN A 48 10.65 15.84 5.62
CA ASN A 48 10.98 15.17 6.87
C ASN A 48 10.49 13.71 6.89
N ILE A 49 9.29 13.44 6.38
CA ILE A 49 8.75 12.07 6.25
C ILE A 49 9.63 11.26 5.30
N LEU A 50 9.90 11.76 4.08
CA LEU A 50 10.73 11.06 3.09
C LEU A 50 12.13 10.75 3.64
N ASN A 51 12.77 11.70 4.32
CA ASN A 51 14.07 11.51 4.94
C ASN A 51 14.03 10.50 6.10
N SER A 52 12.97 10.52 6.90
CA SER A 52 12.79 9.57 8.01
C SER A 52 12.62 8.15 7.48
N VAL A 53 11.76 7.97 6.48
CA VAL A 53 11.50 6.65 5.89
C VAL A 53 12.76 6.09 5.19
N ARG A 54 13.54 6.92 4.48
CA ARG A 54 14.82 6.48 3.91
C ARG A 54 15.82 6.02 4.96
N ARG A 55 15.78 6.59 6.16
CA ARG A 55 16.64 6.18 7.27
C ARG A 55 16.10 4.94 7.98
N MET A 56 14.78 4.71 7.96
CA MET A 56 14.13 3.56 8.59
C MET A 56 14.56 2.22 7.99
N SER A 57 14.91 2.15 6.71
CA SER A 57 15.49 0.93 6.11
C SER A 57 16.79 0.48 6.79
N HIS A 58 17.44 1.34 7.57
CA HIS A 58 18.68 1.05 8.30
C HIS A 58 18.47 0.74 9.80
N PHE A 59 17.28 0.93 10.36
CA PHE A 59 17.01 0.70 11.79
C PHE A 59 15.98 -0.42 11.97
N SER A 60 16.44 -1.59 12.39
CA SER A 60 15.60 -2.76 12.69
C SER A 60 15.01 -2.67 14.10
N ASP A 61 14.21 -1.64 14.41
CA ASP A 61 13.68 -1.45 15.77
C ASP A 61 12.17 -1.71 15.90
N VAL A 62 11.77 -2.30 17.02
CA VAL A 62 10.51 -3.03 17.26
C VAL A 62 9.25 -2.13 17.22
N ARG A 63 9.39 -0.80 17.12
CA ARG A 63 8.28 0.17 17.00
C ARG A 63 7.82 0.44 15.55
N LEU A 64 8.45 -0.19 14.56
CA LEU A 64 8.15 -0.04 13.13
C LEU A 64 6.76 -0.58 12.71
N GLY A 65 6.15 -1.47 13.49
CA GLY A 65 4.86 -2.08 13.14
C GLY A 65 3.64 -1.16 13.23
N LEU A 66 3.78 0.07 13.75
CA LEU A 66 2.67 1.01 13.94
C LEU A 66 2.49 2.02 12.79
N VAL A 67 3.51 2.23 11.96
CA VAL A 67 3.48 3.25 10.91
C VAL A 67 3.44 2.56 9.55
N ASP A 68 2.38 2.85 8.79
CA ASP A 68 2.25 2.41 7.41
C ASP A 68 3.22 3.21 6.53
N ILE A 69 4.37 2.60 6.23
CA ILE A 69 5.50 3.26 5.56
C ILE A 69 5.12 3.71 4.16
N ASP A 70 4.39 2.89 3.41
CA ASP A 70 4.02 3.18 2.03
C ASP A 70 2.97 4.27 1.96
N SER A 71 1.99 4.27 2.87
CA SER A 71 1.04 5.38 3.02
C SER A 71 1.74 6.68 3.40
N ALA A 72 2.70 6.65 4.32
CA ALA A 72 3.45 7.83 4.73
C ALA A 72 4.30 8.39 3.58
N LYS A 73 5.00 7.52 2.84
CA LYS A 73 5.72 7.90 1.61
C LYS A 73 4.76 8.51 0.60
N TYR A 74 3.65 7.85 0.32
CA TYR A 74 2.70 8.25 -0.70
C TYR A 74 2.13 9.64 -0.40
N ALA A 75 1.68 9.89 0.83
CA ALA A 75 1.22 11.21 1.27
C ALA A 75 2.29 12.31 1.13
N ALA A 76 3.55 11.98 1.47
CA ALA A 76 4.66 12.92 1.33
C ALA A 76 4.98 13.24 -0.14
N VAL A 77 5.03 12.23 -1.02
CA VAL A 77 5.28 12.41 -2.45
C VAL A 77 4.15 13.20 -3.11
N TRP A 78 2.88 12.88 -2.81
CA TRP A 78 1.72 13.66 -3.25
C TRP A 78 1.86 15.14 -2.89
N SER A 79 2.17 15.41 -1.62
CA SER A 79 2.36 16.77 -1.13
C SER A 79 3.48 17.50 -1.88
N ALA A 80 4.58 16.80 -2.17
CA ALA A 80 5.70 17.35 -2.92
C ALA A 80 5.33 17.66 -4.38
N VAL A 81 4.59 16.77 -5.06
CA VAL A 81 4.16 16.98 -6.44
C VAL A 81 3.16 18.13 -6.55
N LEU A 82 2.17 18.19 -5.65
CA LEU A 82 1.07 19.16 -5.71
C LEU A 82 1.46 20.57 -5.26
N LEU A 83 2.34 20.70 -4.26
CA LEU A 83 2.61 21.99 -3.60
C LEU A 83 3.94 22.62 -3.99
N THR A 84 4.75 21.94 -4.80
CA THR A 84 5.97 22.53 -5.37
C THR A 84 5.60 23.72 -6.25
N ASP A 85 6.40 24.79 -6.16
CA ASP A 85 6.21 26.01 -6.93
C ASP A 85 6.12 25.72 -8.44
N PRO A 86 5.03 26.13 -9.12
CA PRO A 86 4.86 25.94 -10.56
C PRO A 86 5.97 26.59 -11.40
N SER A 87 6.64 27.62 -10.86
CA SER A 87 7.80 28.25 -11.50
C SER A 87 9.06 27.38 -11.51
N GLN A 88 9.05 26.27 -10.77
CA GLN A 88 10.14 25.29 -10.70
C GLN A 88 9.68 23.87 -11.11
N PRO A 89 9.34 23.64 -12.39
CA PRO A 89 8.84 22.34 -12.86
C PRO A 89 9.80 21.17 -12.64
N ALA A 90 11.09 21.44 -12.52
CA ALA A 90 12.11 20.41 -12.27
C ALA A 90 11.93 19.73 -10.90
N ALA A 91 11.45 20.47 -9.89
CA ALA A 91 11.31 19.95 -8.53
C ALA A 91 10.12 18.99 -8.41
N SER A 92 8.97 19.27 -9.04
CA SER A 92 7.83 18.34 -9.06
C SER A 92 8.14 17.08 -9.89
N ARG A 93 8.87 17.24 -11.01
CA ARG A 93 9.33 16.11 -11.85
C ARG A 93 10.22 15.13 -11.11
N HIS A 94 11.05 15.59 -10.17
CA HIS A 94 11.93 14.72 -9.39
C HIS A 94 11.15 13.68 -8.58
N HIS A 95 9.95 14.04 -8.11
CA HIS A 95 9.11 13.19 -7.26
C HIS A 95 8.14 12.29 -8.05
N LEU A 96 7.86 12.62 -9.31
CA LEU A 96 6.89 11.91 -10.14
C LEU A 96 7.18 10.40 -10.29
N PRO A 97 8.42 9.93 -10.52
CA PRO A 97 8.68 8.50 -10.65
C PRO A 97 8.27 7.69 -9.40
N TRP A 98 8.55 8.22 -8.20
CA TRP A 98 8.13 7.56 -6.96
C TRP A 98 6.62 7.61 -6.75
N LEU A 99 5.96 8.68 -7.21
CA LEU A 99 4.50 8.76 -7.15
C LEU A 99 3.88 7.66 -8.02
N MET A 100 4.35 7.54 -9.27
CA MET A 100 3.84 6.58 -10.23
C MET A 100 4.17 5.14 -9.84
N GLU A 101 5.34 4.90 -9.24
CA GLU A 101 5.71 3.58 -8.70
C GLU A 101 4.75 3.17 -7.57
N LEU A 102 4.59 4.01 -6.53
CA LEU A 102 3.69 3.73 -5.40
C LEU A 102 2.23 3.61 -5.85
N PHE A 103 1.80 4.45 -6.80
CA PHE A 103 0.48 4.36 -7.40
C PHE A 103 0.28 2.99 -8.07
N ALA A 104 1.20 2.57 -8.93
CA ALA A 104 1.07 1.32 -9.67
C ALA A 104 1.15 0.06 -8.78
N THR A 105 1.93 0.11 -7.69
CA THR A 105 2.16 -1.07 -6.84
C THR A 105 1.24 -1.15 -5.62
N GLU A 106 0.95 -0.01 -4.97
CA GLU A 106 0.28 0.00 -3.66
C GLU A 106 -1.11 0.64 -3.67
N PHE A 107 -1.32 1.65 -4.53
CA PHE A 107 -2.52 2.50 -4.56
C PHE A 107 -3.20 2.58 -5.94
N PRO A 108 -3.39 1.48 -6.70
CA PRO A 108 -3.91 1.55 -8.07
C PRO A 108 -5.35 2.08 -8.15
N SER A 109 -6.12 2.01 -7.06
CA SER A 109 -7.46 2.58 -6.95
C SER A 109 -7.50 4.11 -7.05
N ASP A 110 -6.36 4.79 -6.88
CA ASP A 110 -6.25 6.25 -6.94
C ASP A 110 -6.05 6.77 -8.38
N ALA A 111 -6.28 5.94 -9.40
CA ALA A 111 -6.12 6.29 -10.82
C ALA A 111 -6.86 7.58 -11.20
N PHE A 112 -8.08 7.76 -10.68
CA PHE A 112 -8.84 8.99 -10.88
C PHE A 112 -8.15 10.22 -10.26
N LEU A 113 -7.55 10.08 -9.08
CA LEU A 113 -6.84 11.19 -8.43
C LEU A 113 -5.58 11.57 -9.22
N ILE A 114 -4.86 10.58 -9.75
CA ILE A 114 -3.70 10.82 -10.62
C ILE A 114 -4.12 11.55 -11.90
N GLU A 115 -5.20 11.12 -12.54
CA GLU A 115 -5.72 11.76 -13.75
C GLU A 115 -6.19 13.20 -13.49
N GLU A 116 -6.93 13.43 -12.41
CA GLU A 116 -7.53 14.73 -12.11
C GLU A 116 -6.50 15.76 -11.60
N TYR A 117 -5.57 15.33 -10.73
CA TYR A 117 -4.71 16.26 -9.99
C TYR A 117 -3.25 16.25 -10.40
N VAL A 118 -2.75 15.15 -10.99
CA VAL A 118 -1.33 15.03 -11.36
C VAL A 118 -1.11 15.27 -12.83
N ALA A 119 -1.87 14.60 -13.71
CA ALA A 119 -1.69 14.74 -15.15
C ALA A 119 -1.72 16.21 -15.62
N PRO A 120 -2.66 17.07 -15.18
CA PRO A 120 -2.72 18.46 -15.63
C PRO A 120 -1.46 19.29 -15.32
N LEU A 121 -0.71 18.93 -14.28
CA LEU A 121 0.53 19.62 -13.90
C LEU A 121 1.64 19.47 -14.96
N PHE A 122 1.54 18.44 -15.81
CA PHE A 122 2.54 18.09 -16.81
C PHE A 122 2.07 18.33 -18.25
N LEU A 123 0.96 19.06 -18.46
CA LEU A 123 0.43 19.36 -19.80
C LEU A 123 1.51 19.93 -20.73
N GLY A 124 1.62 19.35 -21.94
CA GLY A 124 2.64 19.71 -22.94
C GLY A 124 4.05 19.16 -22.65
N MET A 125 4.21 18.33 -21.62
CA MET A 125 5.47 17.64 -21.28
C MET A 125 5.36 16.14 -21.59
N ARG A 126 6.50 15.44 -21.71
CA ARG A 126 6.51 13.98 -21.98
C ARG A 126 5.93 13.17 -20.82
N GLU A 127 6.09 13.68 -19.61
CA GLU A 127 5.58 13.10 -18.38
C GLU A 127 4.06 12.93 -18.40
N HIS A 128 3.33 13.86 -19.02
CA HIS A 128 1.87 13.76 -19.18
C HIS A 128 1.48 12.54 -19.99
N ASP A 129 2.13 12.30 -21.13
CA ASP A 129 1.82 11.16 -21.99
C ASP A 129 2.12 9.83 -21.29
N HIS A 130 3.23 9.75 -20.54
CA HIS A 130 3.55 8.57 -19.72
C HIS A 130 2.53 8.33 -18.60
N ILE A 131 2.02 9.38 -17.96
CA ILE A 131 0.97 9.26 -16.94
C ILE A 131 -0.29 8.68 -17.57
N LEU A 132 -0.73 9.22 -18.72
CA LEU A 132 -1.92 8.74 -19.41
C LEU A 132 -1.77 7.30 -19.92
N GLU A 133 -0.60 6.93 -20.42
CA GLU A 133 -0.31 5.54 -20.83
C GLU A 133 -0.41 4.60 -19.63
N SER A 134 0.19 4.97 -18.49
CA SER A 134 0.11 4.17 -17.25
C SER A 134 -1.35 4.01 -16.78
N LEU A 135 -2.14 5.09 -16.79
CA LEU A 135 -3.56 5.06 -16.45
C LEU A 135 -4.36 4.18 -17.42
N HIS A 136 -4.06 4.27 -18.72
CA HIS A 136 -4.71 3.44 -19.74
C HIS A 136 -4.43 1.96 -19.52
N VAL A 137 -3.17 1.58 -19.26
CA VAL A 137 -2.80 0.20 -18.96
C VAL A 137 -3.54 -0.31 -17.72
N MET A 138 -3.61 0.48 -16.65
CA MET A 138 -4.34 0.08 -15.44
C MET A 138 -5.83 -0.13 -15.68
N ARG A 139 -6.48 0.76 -16.42
CA ARG A 139 -7.91 0.62 -16.78
C ARG A 139 -8.14 -0.57 -17.69
N ALA A 140 -7.27 -0.79 -18.68
CA ALA A 140 -7.37 -1.95 -19.56
C ALA A 140 -7.26 -3.26 -18.77
N VAL A 141 -6.38 -3.34 -17.77
CA VAL A 141 -6.27 -4.50 -16.88
C VAL A 141 -7.52 -4.69 -16.02
N ASP A 142 -8.12 -3.61 -15.51
CA ASP A 142 -9.35 -3.68 -14.71
C ASP A 142 -10.59 -4.06 -15.56
N GLU A 143 -10.65 -3.60 -16.81
CA GLU A 143 -11.71 -3.91 -17.77
C GLU A 143 -11.61 -5.32 -18.37
N MET A 144 -10.47 -6.01 -18.20
CA MET A 144 -10.30 -7.38 -18.70
C MET A 144 -11.35 -8.31 -18.07
N PRO A 145 -12.17 -9.01 -18.88
CA PRO A 145 -13.17 -9.91 -18.36
C PRO A 145 -12.54 -11.01 -17.49
N LYS A 146 -12.94 -11.07 -16.22
CA LYS A 146 -12.50 -12.13 -15.32
C LYS A 146 -13.16 -13.45 -15.71
N GLN A 147 -12.40 -14.53 -15.69
CA GLN A 147 -12.95 -15.86 -15.92
C GLN A 147 -13.81 -16.27 -14.73
N ILE A 148 -15.11 -16.47 -14.97
CA ILE A 148 -16.05 -16.90 -13.92
C ILE A 148 -15.69 -18.31 -13.45
N LYS A 149 -15.41 -18.45 -12.15
CA LYS A 149 -15.14 -19.70 -11.46
C LYS A 149 -16.33 -20.07 -10.59
N ARG A 150 -16.98 -21.19 -10.92
CA ARG A 150 -18.15 -21.71 -10.19
C ARG A 150 -17.80 -22.93 -9.37
N ARG A 151 -18.44 -23.07 -8.22
CA ARG A 151 -18.31 -24.26 -7.39
C ARG A 151 -19.01 -25.42 -8.10
N ALA A 152 -18.26 -26.45 -8.50
CA ALA A 152 -18.83 -27.63 -9.14
C ALA A 152 -19.70 -28.40 -8.12
N LEU A 153 -20.90 -28.79 -8.54
CA LEU A 153 -21.84 -29.55 -7.69
C LEU A 153 -21.39 -30.99 -7.43
N HIS A 154 -20.49 -31.56 -8.26
CA HIS A 154 -20.38 -33.03 -8.30
C HIS A 154 -19.00 -33.68 -8.43
N ASN A 155 -17.86 -32.98 -8.44
CA ASN A 155 -16.54 -33.61 -8.30
C ASN A 155 -15.48 -32.57 -7.87
N GLY A 156 -14.79 -32.81 -6.74
CA GLY A 156 -13.71 -31.94 -6.25
C GLY A 156 -14.20 -30.65 -5.59
N SER A 157 -15.01 -30.77 -4.52
CA SER A 157 -15.59 -29.62 -3.83
C SER A 157 -14.51 -28.70 -3.26
N ILE A 158 -14.42 -27.48 -3.78
CA ILE A 158 -13.68 -26.39 -3.13
C ILE A 158 -14.14 -26.32 -1.67
N LYS A 159 -13.27 -26.67 -0.73
CA LYS A 159 -13.64 -26.87 0.67
C LYS A 159 -13.83 -25.58 1.45
N TYR A 160 -13.06 -24.56 1.11
CA TYR A 160 -13.02 -23.29 1.86
C TYR A 160 -13.57 -22.13 1.03
N GLN A 161 -13.99 -21.07 1.71
CA GLN A 161 -14.66 -19.93 1.09
C GLN A 161 -13.80 -18.67 1.13
N ILE A 162 -14.03 -17.78 0.17
CA ILE A 162 -13.38 -16.47 0.14
C ILE A 162 -13.77 -15.69 1.41
N GLY A 163 -12.77 -15.05 2.01
CA GLY A 163 -12.89 -14.34 3.28
C GLY A 163 -12.73 -15.20 4.52
N GLN A 164 -12.59 -16.53 4.39
CA GLN A 164 -12.30 -17.41 5.52
C GLN A 164 -10.87 -17.19 6.04
N VAL A 165 -10.75 -17.03 7.35
CA VAL A 165 -9.44 -16.95 8.03
C VAL A 165 -8.94 -18.36 8.32
N PHE A 166 -7.64 -18.56 8.19
CA PHE A 166 -7.00 -19.83 8.51
C PHE A 166 -5.58 -19.63 9.05
N ARG A 167 -5.01 -20.71 9.59
CA ARG A 167 -3.62 -20.84 9.98
C ARG A 167 -2.94 -21.84 9.05
N HIS A 168 -1.75 -21.51 8.55
CA HIS A 168 -1.03 -22.44 7.68
C HIS A 168 -0.44 -23.60 8.50
N ARG A 169 -0.81 -24.86 8.18
CA ARG A 169 -0.44 -26.03 8.98
C ARG A 169 1.07 -26.17 9.26
N ARG A 170 1.90 -25.87 8.26
CA ARG A 170 3.37 -26.03 8.35
C ARG A 170 4.11 -24.81 8.89
N TYR A 171 3.62 -23.61 8.61
CA TYR A 171 4.38 -22.36 8.79
C TYR A 171 3.73 -21.44 9.83
N ASP A 172 2.57 -21.82 10.36
CA ASP A 172 1.88 -21.21 11.49
C ASP A 172 1.45 -19.74 11.33
N TYR A 173 1.59 -19.17 10.13
CA TYR A 173 1.10 -17.83 9.84
C TYR A 173 -0.43 -17.80 9.71
N LYS A 174 -1.03 -16.65 10.05
CA LYS A 174 -2.45 -16.37 9.80
C LYS A 174 -2.65 -15.73 8.44
N ALA A 175 -3.73 -16.10 7.78
CA ALA A 175 -4.09 -15.57 6.47
C ALA A 175 -5.60 -15.61 6.23
N VAL A 176 -6.05 -14.88 5.22
CA VAL A 176 -7.42 -14.88 4.71
C VAL A 176 -7.44 -15.29 3.24
N ILE A 177 -8.39 -16.13 2.86
CA ILE A 177 -8.57 -16.57 1.47
C ILE A 177 -9.15 -15.44 0.63
N THR A 178 -8.50 -15.08 -0.48
CA THR A 178 -8.93 -14.05 -1.43
C THR A 178 -9.42 -14.63 -2.76
N GLY A 179 -9.13 -15.88 -3.07
CA GLY A 179 -9.56 -16.58 -4.28
C GLY A 179 -9.20 -18.06 -4.26
N TRP A 180 -9.63 -18.82 -5.26
CA TRP A 180 -9.34 -20.26 -5.37
C TRP A 180 -9.25 -20.75 -6.81
N ASP A 181 -8.55 -21.86 -7.00
CA ASP A 181 -8.46 -22.64 -8.22
C ASP A 181 -8.78 -24.11 -7.90
N ILE A 182 -9.42 -24.81 -8.84
CA ILE A 182 -9.81 -26.23 -8.67
C ILE A 182 -8.57 -27.13 -8.58
N GLU A 183 -7.54 -26.78 -9.35
CA GLU A 183 -6.23 -27.43 -9.38
C GLU A 183 -5.13 -26.36 -9.43
N CYS A 184 -3.88 -26.77 -9.25
CA CYS A 184 -2.73 -25.86 -9.32
C CYS A 184 -2.57 -25.27 -10.73
N ASP A 185 -2.75 -23.95 -10.86
CA ASP A 185 -2.55 -23.20 -12.12
C ASP A 185 -1.13 -22.57 -12.23
N ALA A 186 -0.25 -22.85 -11.26
CA ALA A 186 1.12 -22.35 -11.29
C ALA A 186 2.00 -23.11 -12.30
N GLY A 187 2.91 -22.38 -12.95
CA GLY A 187 3.86 -22.97 -13.91
C GLY A 187 4.81 -24.00 -13.29
N ASP A 188 5.30 -24.92 -14.12
CA ASP A 188 6.13 -26.07 -13.69
C ASP A 188 7.36 -25.71 -12.87
N GLN A 189 8.01 -24.58 -13.16
CA GLN A 189 9.16 -24.11 -12.39
C GLN A 189 8.77 -23.84 -10.93
N TRP A 190 7.66 -23.14 -10.72
CA TRP A 190 7.16 -22.82 -9.38
C TRP A 190 6.72 -24.09 -8.65
N VAL A 191 6.02 -24.99 -9.34
CA VAL A 191 5.62 -26.29 -8.77
C VAL A 191 6.82 -27.06 -8.26
N ARG A 192 7.90 -27.17 -9.06
CA ARG A 192 9.13 -27.85 -8.64
C ARG A 192 9.79 -27.16 -7.45
N GLN A 193 9.87 -25.84 -7.47
CA GLN A 193 10.48 -25.05 -6.39
C GLN A 193 9.74 -25.21 -5.07
N MET A 194 8.40 -25.18 -5.11
CA MET A 194 7.56 -25.32 -3.92
C MET A 194 7.31 -26.78 -3.51
N GLY A 195 7.74 -27.73 -4.34
CA GLY A 195 7.62 -29.16 -4.09
C GLY A 195 6.18 -29.66 -4.10
N ILE A 196 5.30 -29.07 -4.92
CA ILE A 196 3.87 -29.41 -4.95
C ILE A 196 3.65 -30.89 -5.29
N ASP A 197 4.42 -31.45 -6.21
CA ASP A 197 4.33 -32.87 -6.59
C ASP A 197 4.69 -33.85 -5.46
N ARG A 198 5.26 -33.35 -4.34
CA ARG A 198 5.58 -34.14 -3.14
C ARG A 198 4.50 -34.06 -2.06
N LEU A 199 3.48 -33.22 -2.26
CA LEU A 199 2.34 -33.12 -1.37
C LEU A 199 1.44 -34.36 -1.50
N GLN A 200 0.61 -34.62 -0.49
CA GLN A 200 -0.20 -35.83 -0.46
C GLN A 200 -1.18 -35.90 -1.64
N HIS A 201 -1.78 -34.77 -2.00
CA HIS A 201 -2.73 -34.68 -3.11
C HIS A 201 -2.14 -34.00 -4.36
N GLY A 202 -0.84 -33.68 -4.33
CA GLY A 202 -0.12 -33.10 -5.46
C GLY A 202 -0.81 -31.86 -6.03
N ARG A 203 -0.89 -31.81 -7.37
CA ARG A 203 -1.56 -30.73 -8.13
C ARG A 203 -3.07 -30.88 -8.24
N HIS A 204 -3.61 -32.08 -8.01
CA HIS A 204 -5.03 -32.44 -8.19
C HIS A 204 -5.87 -32.17 -6.94
N GLN A 205 -5.58 -31.06 -6.27
CA GLN A 205 -6.35 -30.54 -5.14
C GLN A 205 -6.57 -29.05 -5.37
N SER A 206 -7.52 -28.46 -4.65
CA SER A 206 -7.75 -27.03 -4.74
C SER A 206 -6.58 -26.22 -4.19
N PHE A 207 -6.32 -25.09 -4.83
CA PHE A 207 -5.35 -24.12 -4.37
C PHE A 207 -6.04 -22.80 -4.10
N TYR A 208 -5.51 -22.03 -3.16
CA TYR A 208 -6.11 -20.82 -2.67
C TYR A 208 -5.12 -19.67 -2.78
N HIS A 209 -5.61 -18.55 -3.32
CA HIS A 209 -4.94 -17.26 -3.24
C HIS A 209 -5.25 -16.68 -1.86
N VAL A 210 -4.23 -16.23 -1.14
CA VAL A 210 -4.38 -15.81 0.26
C VAL A 210 -3.61 -14.53 0.54
N LEU A 211 -4.19 -13.67 1.38
CA LEU A 211 -3.52 -12.52 1.99
C LEU A 211 -3.03 -12.92 3.38
N VAL A 212 -1.72 -12.79 3.62
CA VAL A 212 -1.04 -13.20 4.85
C VAL A 212 -0.89 -12.01 5.81
N GLU A 213 -0.71 -12.30 7.10
CA GLU A 213 -0.52 -11.28 8.14
C GLU A 213 0.70 -10.35 7.93
N ASP A 214 1.66 -10.73 7.09
CA ASP A 214 2.78 -9.88 6.66
C ASP A 214 2.45 -9.04 5.41
N ARG A 215 1.18 -9.02 4.99
CA ARG A 215 0.64 -8.38 3.77
C ARG A 215 1.08 -9.03 2.46
N SER A 216 1.81 -10.15 2.49
CA SER A 216 2.15 -10.88 1.27
C SER A 216 0.95 -11.63 0.70
N VAL A 217 0.88 -11.72 -0.63
CA VAL A 217 -0.06 -12.62 -1.32
C VAL A 217 0.66 -13.94 -1.57
N ARG A 218 0.00 -15.06 -1.27
CA ARG A 218 0.57 -16.40 -1.45
C ARG A 218 -0.43 -17.36 -2.11
N TYR A 219 0.10 -18.43 -2.69
CA TYR A 219 -0.67 -19.50 -3.30
C TYR A 219 -0.49 -20.80 -2.50
N VAL A 220 -1.59 -21.33 -1.96
CA VAL A 220 -1.57 -22.35 -0.90
C VAL A 220 -2.43 -23.54 -1.28
N ALA A 221 -1.86 -24.74 -1.18
CA ALA A 221 -2.58 -26.00 -1.37
C ALA A 221 -3.61 -26.24 -0.25
N GLU A 222 -4.77 -26.82 -0.58
CA GLU A 222 -5.86 -27.11 0.38
C GLU A 222 -5.40 -27.88 1.62
N GLU A 223 -4.52 -28.87 1.44
CA GLU A 223 -4.01 -29.70 2.52
C GLU A 223 -3.19 -28.92 3.57
N ASN A 224 -2.78 -27.69 3.28
CA ASN A 224 -2.05 -26.83 4.22
C ASN A 224 -2.92 -25.81 4.97
N ILE A 225 -4.23 -25.76 4.70
CA ILE A 225 -5.16 -24.80 5.30
C ILE A 225 -5.85 -25.38 6.54
N ASP A 226 -5.62 -24.78 7.70
CA ASP A 226 -6.31 -25.07 8.96
C ASP A 226 -7.30 -23.93 9.31
N PRO A 227 -8.61 -24.07 9.01
CA PRO A 227 -9.57 -22.98 9.19
C PRO A 227 -9.66 -22.49 10.63
N MET A 228 -9.82 -21.19 10.78
CA MET A 228 -10.01 -20.55 12.07
C MET A 228 -11.33 -19.77 12.08
N SER A 229 -11.82 -19.48 13.27
CA SER A 229 -12.94 -18.56 13.46
C SER A 229 -12.68 -17.67 14.68
N PRO A 230 -11.62 -16.84 14.64
CA PRO A 230 -11.32 -15.91 15.73
C PRO A 230 -12.27 -14.71 15.67
N PRO A 231 -12.52 -14.01 16.79
CA PRO A 231 -13.05 -12.64 16.72
C PRO A 231 -12.04 -11.73 16.02
N ILE A 232 -12.52 -10.63 15.40
CA ILE A 232 -11.65 -9.71 14.65
C ILE A 232 -10.53 -9.11 15.51
N SER A 233 -10.76 -8.94 16.82
CA SER A 233 -9.77 -8.42 17.78
C SER A 233 -8.55 -9.32 17.99
N GLU A 234 -8.64 -10.60 17.63
CA GLU A 234 -7.54 -11.57 17.72
C GLU A 234 -6.75 -11.71 16.40
N LEU A 235 -7.19 -10.99 15.35
CA LEU A 235 -6.48 -10.92 14.08
C LEU A 235 -5.35 -9.88 14.13
N PRO A 236 -4.23 -10.12 13.45
CA PRO A 236 -3.18 -9.13 13.29
C PRO A 236 -3.71 -7.84 12.66
N VAL A 237 -3.31 -6.69 13.21
CA VAL A 237 -3.72 -5.37 12.69
C VAL A 237 -3.34 -5.23 11.22
N SER A 238 -2.13 -5.66 10.85
CA SER A 238 -1.63 -5.66 9.47
C SER A 238 -2.53 -6.42 8.50
N LEU A 239 -3.10 -7.55 8.92
CA LEU A 239 -4.03 -8.35 8.13
C LEU A 239 -5.36 -7.61 7.98
N THR A 240 -5.92 -7.11 9.08
CA THR A 240 -7.23 -6.43 9.07
C THR A 240 -7.19 -5.11 8.30
N SER A 241 -6.08 -4.37 8.34
CA SER A 241 -5.92 -3.13 7.57
C SER A 241 -5.83 -3.40 6.08
N ALA A 242 -5.13 -4.46 5.67
CA ALA A 242 -4.95 -4.82 4.27
C ALA A 242 -6.20 -5.51 3.68
N ALA A 243 -6.99 -6.20 4.51
CA ALA A 243 -8.21 -6.88 4.09
C ALA A 243 -9.24 -5.95 3.42
N GLY A 244 -9.24 -4.66 3.74
CA GLY A 244 -10.11 -3.66 3.09
C GLY A 244 -9.92 -3.55 1.57
N LYS A 245 -8.74 -3.95 1.03
CA LYS A 245 -8.50 -4.00 -0.42
C LYS A 245 -9.29 -5.13 -1.12
N HIS A 246 -9.66 -6.19 -0.40
CA HIS A 246 -10.25 -7.40 -0.99
C HIS A 246 -11.70 -7.66 -0.54
N PHE A 247 -12.09 -7.14 0.62
CA PHE A 247 -13.36 -7.50 1.26
C PHE A 247 -14.18 -6.27 1.64
N ARG A 248 -15.50 -6.42 1.59
CA ARG A 248 -16.43 -5.33 1.88
C ARG A 248 -16.51 -5.01 3.37
N ARG A 249 -16.53 -6.04 4.21
CA ARG A 249 -16.68 -5.94 5.68
C ARG A 249 -16.30 -7.23 6.38
N TRP A 250 -16.14 -7.16 7.69
CA TRP A 250 -16.12 -8.34 8.56
C TRP A 250 -17.55 -8.76 8.93
N ASP A 251 -17.81 -10.07 8.90
CA ASP A 251 -19.01 -10.67 9.47
C ASP A 251 -18.70 -11.21 10.86
N THR A 252 -19.26 -10.56 11.89
CA THR A 252 -19.01 -10.94 13.29
C THR A 252 -19.67 -12.27 13.66
N GLY A 253 -20.80 -12.61 13.05
CA GLY A 253 -21.52 -13.85 13.32
C GLY A 253 -20.82 -15.05 12.67
N ALA A 254 -20.45 -14.92 11.39
CA ALA A 254 -19.76 -15.96 10.65
C ALA A 254 -18.23 -15.98 10.89
N ARG A 255 -17.69 -14.98 11.59
CA ARG A 255 -16.25 -14.79 11.88
C ARG A 255 -15.36 -14.92 10.65
N ARG A 256 -15.75 -14.22 9.58
CA ARG A 256 -15.07 -14.19 8.28
C ARG A 256 -15.24 -12.85 7.60
N PHE A 257 -14.38 -12.58 6.62
CA PHE A 257 -14.57 -11.44 5.73
C PHE A 257 -15.63 -11.75 4.67
N VAL A 258 -16.38 -10.72 4.24
CA VAL A 258 -17.39 -10.83 3.20
C VAL A 258 -16.78 -10.42 1.85
N SER A 259 -16.73 -11.36 0.91
CA SER A 259 -16.27 -11.13 -0.46
C SER A 259 -17.16 -10.12 -1.19
N ASN A 260 -16.55 -9.35 -2.09
CA ASN A 260 -17.27 -8.58 -3.11
C ASN A 260 -16.90 -8.99 -4.54
N ILE A 261 -16.08 -10.05 -4.69
CA ILE A 261 -15.51 -10.50 -5.98
C ILE A 261 -16.49 -11.43 -6.70
N ARG A 262 -17.68 -10.91 -7.01
CA ARG A 262 -18.77 -11.69 -7.63
C ARG A 262 -18.65 -11.85 -9.14
N ASP A 263 -17.80 -11.04 -9.74
CA ASP A 263 -17.44 -11.07 -11.16
C ASP A 263 -16.55 -12.28 -11.50
N GLU A 264 -15.67 -12.71 -10.58
CA GLU A 264 -14.88 -13.94 -10.72
C GLU A 264 -15.47 -15.12 -9.95
N TYR A 265 -15.93 -14.91 -8.71
CA TYR A 265 -16.42 -15.96 -7.79
C TYR A 265 -17.88 -15.69 -7.36
N PRO A 266 -18.87 -15.91 -8.24
CA PRO A 266 -20.26 -15.56 -7.96
C PRO A 266 -20.92 -16.39 -6.83
N ASP A 267 -20.33 -17.51 -6.44
CA ASP A 267 -20.87 -18.45 -5.45
C ASP A 267 -20.31 -18.21 -4.03
N ASP A 268 -19.45 -17.21 -3.83
CA ASP A 268 -18.82 -16.79 -2.56
C ASP A 268 -19.23 -15.36 -2.12
#